data_AF-A0A4Q2J0X1-F1
#
_entry.id   AF-A0A4Q2J0X1-F1
#
_cell.length_a   1.000
_cell.length_b   1.000
_cell.length_c   1.000
_cell.angle_alpha   90.00
_cell.angle_beta   90.00
_cell.angle_gamma   90.00
#
_symmetry.space_group_name_H-M   'P 1'
#
loop_
_entity.id
_entity.type
_entity.pdbx_description
1 polymer ?
#
loop_
_entity_poly.entity_id
_entity_poly.type
_entity_poly.pdbx_seq_one_letter_code
_entity_poly.pdbx_strand_id
1 'polypeptide(L)'
;MSGDLLARLITAGTPADLVAEVAMALAQADAQARAGAEGLERRRQRDADRQQARRDRVRAEAEAQASRSVTPNHVTSRDVTVSAAPSPSPLSSPQTPQQTPHPHPHPEGYHVHARGLLARIVLGVIIDGCRAAAEGAAAASKRRWPKDMPPPAGVADDQWAGFIDHRKAKRNALTPRAYQLLVAKLAEHASDEWPPGRLVDLIVERGWLTFEPSWILNSTGPRNAQRPYYDRPSGAIESRRRFREQHDVEPAASYLDG
;
A
#
# COMPACT_ATOMS: atom_id res chain seq x y z
N MET A 1 -16.94 -26.22 -23.96
CA MET A 1 -15.90 -26.41 -24.99
C MET A 1 -15.14 -27.72 -24.82
N SER A 2 -14.86 -28.17 -23.59
CA SER A 2 -14.10 -29.41 -23.31
C SER A 2 -14.79 -30.72 -23.76
N GLY A 3 -16.12 -30.84 -23.66
CA GLY A 3 -16.84 -32.06 -24.05
C GLY A 3 -16.78 -32.38 -25.55
N ASP A 4 -16.85 -31.34 -26.40
CA ASP A 4 -16.82 -31.50 -27.87
C ASP A 4 -15.47 -32.01 -28.37
N LEU A 5 -14.37 -31.63 -27.71
CA LEU A 5 -13.03 -32.07 -28.08
C LEU A 5 -12.86 -33.58 -27.80
N LEU A 6 -13.26 -34.04 -26.62
CA LEU A 6 -13.15 -35.45 -26.24
C LEU A 6 -14.00 -36.34 -27.15
N ALA A 7 -15.21 -35.91 -27.50
CA ALA A 7 -16.07 -36.64 -28.44
C ALA A 7 -15.44 -36.78 -29.84
N ARG A 8 -14.77 -35.71 -30.33
CA ARG A 8 -14.04 -35.75 -31.62
C ARG A 8 -12.84 -36.70 -31.56
N LEU A 9 -12.08 -36.69 -30.46
CA LEU A 9 -10.94 -37.60 -30.28
C LEU A 9 -11.38 -39.07 -30.26
N ILE A 10 -12.49 -39.39 -29.60
CA ILE A 10 -13.06 -40.74 -29.59
C ILE A 10 -13.51 -41.14 -31.01
N THR A 11 -14.19 -40.24 -31.72
CA THR A 11 -14.67 -40.49 -33.09
C THR A 11 -13.51 -40.68 -34.08
N ALA A 12 -12.38 -39.99 -33.86
CA ALA A 12 -11.17 -40.13 -34.66
C ALA A 12 -10.40 -41.44 -34.41
N GLY A 13 -10.86 -42.30 -33.48
CA GLY A 13 -10.19 -43.56 -33.15
C GLY A 13 -8.90 -43.37 -32.34
N THR A 14 -8.77 -42.25 -31.63
CA THR A 14 -7.60 -41.99 -30.79
C THR A 14 -7.53 -43.04 -29.67
N PRO A 15 -6.34 -43.61 -29.35
CA PRO A 15 -6.17 -44.57 -28.27
C PRO A 15 -6.73 -44.04 -26.94
N ALA A 16 -7.39 -44.91 -26.18
CA ALA A 16 -8.07 -44.54 -24.93
C ALA A 16 -7.14 -43.89 -23.90
N ASP A 17 -5.88 -44.33 -23.84
CA ASP A 17 -4.88 -43.80 -22.90
C ASP A 17 -4.59 -42.30 -23.16
N LEU A 18 -4.46 -41.91 -24.43
CA LEU A 18 -4.26 -40.50 -24.81
C LEU A 18 -5.50 -39.65 -24.53
N VAL A 19 -6.70 -40.21 -24.73
CA VAL A 19 -7.96 -39.52 -24.38
C VAL A 19 -8.03 -39.28 -22.87
N ALA A 20 -7.61 -40.25 -22.05
CA ALA A 20 -7.59 -40.12 -20.60
C ALA A 20 -6.59 -39.05 -20.13
N GLU A 21 -5.39 -38.99 -20.71
CA GLU A 21 -4.40 -37.94 -20.40
C GLU A 21 -4.93 -36.54 -20.74
N VAL A 22 -5.53 -36.37 -21.93
CA VAL A 22 -6.12 -35.09 -22.35
C VAL A 22 -7.28 -34.69 -21.44
N ALA A 23 -8.12 -35.65 -21.04
CA ALA A 23 -9.21 -35.39 -20.11
C ALA A 23 -8.70 -34.93 -18.73
N MET A 24 -7.64 -35.56 -18.19
CA MET A 24 -7.01 -35.12 -16.95
C MET A 24 -6.39 -33.73 -17.06
N ALA A 25 -5.69 -33.45 -18.15
CA ALA A 25 -5.09 -32.14 -18.39
C ALA A 25 -6.15 -31.03 -18.47
N LEU A 26 -7.28 -31.29 -19.14
CA LEU A 26 -8.41 -30.37 -19.18
C LEU A 26 -9.05 -30.18 -17.80
N ALA A 27 -9.21 -31.25 -17.01
CA ALA A 27 -9.75 -31.16 -15.66
C ALA A 27 -8.84 -30.33 -14.73
N GLN A 28 -7.52 -30.48 -14.85
CA GLN A 28 -6.55 -29.67 -14.11
C GLN A 28 -6.61 -28.19 -14.53
N ALA A 29 -6.68 -27.91 -15.82
CA ALA A 29 -6.81 -26.55 -16.34
C ALA A 29 -8.11 -25.88 -15.85
N ASP A 30 -9.24 -26.59 -15.88
CA ASP A 30 -10.52 -26.10 -15.36
C ASP A 30 -10.45 -25.84 -13.85
N ALA A 31 -9.80 -26.71 -13.08
CA ALA A 31 -9.60 -26.52 -11.65
C ALA A 31 -8.75 -25.28 -11.34
N GLN A 32 -7.65 -25.06 -12.09
CA GLN A 32 -6.82 -23.88 -11.97
C GLN A 32 -7.58 -22.60 -12.34
N ALA A 33 -8.38 -22.63 -13.40
CA ALA A 33 -9.22 -21.51 -13.82
C ALA A 33 -10.25 -21.14 -12.74
N ARG A 34 -10.90 -22.14 -12.13
CA ARG A 34 -11.84 -21.94 -11.01
C ARG A 34 -11.14 -21.35 -9.78
N ALA A 35 -9.99 -21.88 -9.39
CA ALA A 35 -9.20 -21.35 -8.28
C ALA A 35 -8.78 -19.88 -8.52
N GLY A 36 -8.40 -19.55 -9.76
CA GLY A 36 -8.10 -18.17 -10.18
C GLY A 36 -9.33 -17.26 -10.08
N ALA A 37 -10.49 -17.72 -10.54
CA ALA A 37 -11.74 -16.97 -10.48
C ALA A 37 -12.19 -16.70 -9.04
N GLU A 38 -12.12 -17.70 -8.15
CA GLU A 38 -12.40 -17.53 -6.72
C GLU A 38 -11.44 -16.53 -6.06
N GLY A 39 -10.16 -16.56 -6.43
CA GLY A 39 -9.17 -15.61 -5.95
C GLY A 39 -9.49 -14.16 -6.32
N LEU A 40 -9.95 -13.94 -7.55
CA LEU A 40 -10.42 -12.64 -8.03
C LEU A 40 -11.70 -12.19 -7.32
N GLU A 41 -12.66 -13.09 -7.13
CA GLU A 41 -13.92 -12.78 -6.45
C GLU A 41 -13.68 -12.40 -4.98
N ARG A 42 -12.80 -13.12 -4.27
CA ARG A 42 -12.38 -12.74 -2.90
C ARG A 42 -11.71 -11.36 -2.85
N ARG A 43 -10.99 -10.95 -3.90
CA ARG A 43 -10.41 -9.59 -3.97
C ARG A 43 -11.50 -8.54 -4.17
N ARG A 44 -12.45 -8.78 -5.10
CA ARG A 44 -13.60 -7.90 -5.32
C ARG A 44 -14.45 -7.74 -4.07
N GLN A 45 -14.73 -8.82 -3.36
CA GLN A 45 -15.48 -8.78 -2.10
C GLN A 45 -14.76 -7.90 -1.06
N ARG A 46 -13.45 -8.10 -0.85
CA ARG A 46 -12.67 -7.27 0.07
C ARG A 46 -12.64 -5.79 -0.33
N ASP A 47 -12.66 -5.48 -1.62
CA ASP A 47 -12.75 -4.11 -2.10
C ASP A 47 -14.12 -3.49 -1.83
N ALA A 48 -15.20 -4.25 -2.06
CA ALA A 48 -16.56 -3.85 -1.71
C ALA A 48 -16.70 -3.59 -0.20
N ASP A 49 -16.19 -4.49 0.64
CA ASP A 49 -16.21 -4.35 2.11
C ASP A 49 -15.45 -3.09 2.55
N ARG A 50 -14.29 -2.81 1.95
CA ARG A 50 -13.50 -1.59 2.22
C ARG A 50 -14.25 -0.33 1.82
N GLN A 51 -14.98 -0.34 0.70
CA GLN A 51 -15.79 0.79 0.29
C GLN A 51 -17.00 1.00 1.19
N GLN A 52 -17.66 -0.10 1.60
CA GLN A 52 -18.78 -0.05 2.52
C GLN A 52 -18.35 0.51 3.88
N ALA A 53 -17.26 0.00 4.45
CA ALA A 53 -16.71 0.50 5.71
C ALA A 53 -16.35 2.00 5.66
N ARG A 54 -15.91 2.51 4.49
CA ARG A 54 -15.68 3.95 4.31
C ARG A 54 -16.99 4.75 4.32
N ARG A 55 -18.03 4.26 3.65
CA ARG A 55 -19.36 4.89 3.64
C ARG A 55 -19.96 4.92 5.04
N ASP A 56 -19.84 3.83 5.78
CA ASP A 56 -20.35 3.72 7.14
C ASP A 56 -19.64 4.70 8.08
N ARG A 57 -18.32 4.88 7.95
CA ARG A 57 -17.57 5.89 8.70
C ARG A 57 -18.03 7.31 8.39
N VAL A 58 -18.15 7.66 7.11
CA VAL A 58 -18.61 8.99 6.68
C VAL A 58 -20.03 9.25 7.19
N ARG A 59 -20.90 8.24 7.13
CA ARG A 59 -22.26 8.32 7.66
C ARG A 59 -22.27 8.54 9.18
N ALA A 60 -21.48 7.76 9.93
CA ALA A 60 -21.38 7.91 11.38
C ALA A 60 -20.83 9.29 11.78
N GLU A 61 -19.84 9.81 11.04
CA GLU A 61 -19.32 11.17 11.26
C GLU A 61 -20.39 12.25 10.98
N ALA A 62 -21.17 12.10 9.92
CA ALA A 62 -22.27 13.01 9.60
C ALA A 62 -23.37 12.98 10.68
N GLU A 63 -23.73 11.80 11.18
CA GLU A 63 -24.71 11.62 12.27
C GLU A 63 -24.21 12.23 13.59
N ALA A 64 -22.92 12.07 13.90
CA ALA A 64 -22.29 12.70 15.07
C ALA A 64 -22.26 14.23 14.98
N GLN A 65 -22.02 14.79 13.79
CA GLN A 65 -22.09 16.23 13.55
C GLN A 65 -23.52 16.78 13.69
N ALA A 66 -24.51 16.08 13.14
CA ALA A 66 -25.92 16.47 13.26
C ALA A 66 -26.40 16.45 14.72
N SER A 67 -25.90 15.52 15.54
CA SER A 67 -26.23 15.47 16.98
C SER A 67 -25.60 16.63 17.78
N ARG A 68 -24.47 17.19 17.34
CA ARG A 68 -23.80 18.31 18.02
C ARG A 68 -24.45 19.67 17.76
N SER A 69 -25.14 19.86 16.63
CA SER A 69 -25.77 21.14 16.29
C SER A 69 -27.13 21.36 16.97
N VAL A 70 -27.66 20.35 17.68
CA VAL A 70 -28.84 20.51 18.54
C VAL A 70 -28.39 20.93 19.94
N THR A 71 -27.69 22.06 20.05
CA THR A 71 -27.65 22.80 21.30
C THR A 71 -28.97 23.59 21.40
N PRO A 72 -29.81 23.35 22.42
CA PRO A 72 -30.96 24.21 22.64
C PRO A 72 -30.41 25.62 22.89
N ASN A 73 -30.81 26.58 22.07
CA ASN A 73 -30.57 28.00 22.34
C ASN A 73 -31.23 28.34 23.68
N HIS A 74 -30.47 28.21 24.77
CA HIS A 74 -30.85 28.76 26.05
C HIS A 74 -30.64 30.26 25.93
N VAL A 75 -31.71 30.95 25.54
CA VAL A 75 -31.85 32.39 25.66
C VAL A 75 -31.75 32.73 27.16
N THR A 76 -30.63 33.31 27.57
CA THR A 76 -30.60 34.17 28.76
C THR A 76 -30.03 35.51 28.33
N SER A 77 -30.91 36.47 28.09
CA SER A 77 -30.59 37.88 28.09
C SER A 77 -30.01 38.26 29.46
N ARG A 78 -28.80 38.80 29.49
CA ARG A 78 -28.32 39.56 30.65
C ARG A 78 -27.37 40.67 30.20
N ASP A 79 -27.94 41.87 30.16
CA ASP A 79 -27.24 43.16 30.29
C ASP A 79 -26.29 43.13 31.49
N VAL A 80 -25.04 43.57 31.33
CA VAL A 80 -24.31 44.41 32.31
C VAL A 80 -23.17 45.18 31.61
N THR A 81 -23.35 46.50 31.62
CA THR A 81 -22.45 47.67 31.55
C THR A 81 -20.92 47.53 31.52
N VAL A 82 -20.38 48.27 30.54
CA VAL A 82 -19.13 49.05 30.44
C VAL A 82 -18.46 49.42 31.78
N SER A 83 -17.14 49.17 31.88
CA SER A 83 -16.22 50.02 32.66
C SER A 83 -14.86 50.08 31.95
N ALA A 84 -14.39 51.30 31.73
CA ALA A 84 -13.23 51.67 30.93
C ALA A 84 -12.03 52.09 31.80
N ALA A 85 -10.87 52.12 31.13
CA ALA A 85 -9.66 52.95 31.39
C ALA A 85 -8.46 52.29 32.14
N PRO A 86 -7.21 52.84 32.07
CA PRO A 86 -6.16 52.30 31.18
C PRO A 86 -4.69 52.25 31.73
N SER A 87 -3.79 51.56 31.00
CA SER A 87 -2.30 51.76 30.86
C SER A 87 -1.33 51.47 32.05
N PRO A 88 0.02 51.30 31.86
CA PRO A 88 0.87 51.11 30.67
C PRO A 88 1.90 49.93 30.72
N SER A 89 2.59 49.70 29.59
CA SER A 89 3.67 48.73 29.21
C SER A 89 5.04 48.94 29.92
N PRO A 90 6.22 48.35 29.51
CA PRO A 90 6.55 47.24 28.59
C PRO A 90 7.63 46.26 29.15
N LEU A 91 7.88 45.11 28.52
CA LEU A 91 9.23 44.48 28.57
C LEU A 91 9.50 43.64 27.31
N SER A 92 10.57 44.03 26.64
CA SER A 92 11.09 43.53 25.38
C SER A 92 11.44 42.04 25.42
N SER A 93 11.15 41.33 24.33
CA SER A 93 11.74 40.01 24.05
C SER A 93 12.41 40.03 22.67
N PRO A 94 13.53 39.30 22.52
CA PRO A 94 14.47 39.48 21.42
C PRO A 94 13.91 38.97 20.09
N GLN A 95 14.21 39.78 19.09
CA GLN A 95 13.85 39.70 17.69
C GLN A 95 14.52 38.50 17.02
N THR A 96 13.74 37.48 16.65
CA THR A 96 14.15 36.50 15.64
C THR A 96 14.00 37.12 14.24
N PRO A 97 14.96 36.92 13.32
CA PRO A 97 14.93 37.53 12.00
C PRO A 97 13.70 37.08 11.19
N GLN A 98 12.91 38.05 10.75
CA GLN A 98 11.81 37.85 9.82
C GLN A 98 12.35 37.36 8.47
N GLN A 99 11.90 36.19 8.04
CA GLN A 99 11.92 35.84 6.63
C GLN A 99 10.83 36.62 5.92
N THR A 100 11.25 37.48 5.00
CA THR A 100 10.41 38.24 4.06
C THR A 100 9.61 37.26 3.19
N PRO A 101 8.26 37.29 3.19
CA PRO A 101 7.47 36.59 2.19
C PRO A 101 7.52 37.38 0.88
N HIS A 102 8.00 36.75 -0.18
CA HIS A 102 7.95 37.31 -1.53
C HIS A 102 6.49 37.46 -1.99
N PRO A 103 6.10 38.59 -2.61
CA PRO A 103 4.79 38.74 -3.21
C PRO A 103 4.72 37.90 -4.49
N HIS A 104 3.96 36.81 -4.45
CA HIS A 104 3.59 36.10 -5.67
C HIS A 104 2.54 36.92 -6.44
N PRO A 105 2.77 37.24 -7.72
CA PRO A 105 1.75 37.84 -8.56
C PRO A 105 0.62 36.82 -8.77
N HIS A 106 -0.58 37.26 -8.42
CA HIS A 106 -1.81 36.52 -8.66
C HIS A 106 -2.10 36.53 -10.18
N PRO A 107 -2.25 35.38 -10.85
CA PRO A 107 -3.00 35.36 -12.09
C PRO A 107 -4.49 35.45 -11.74
N GLU A 108 -5.11 36.55 -12.15
CA GLU A 108 -6.55 36.66 -12.29
C GLU A 108 -7.08 35.62 -13.27
N GLY A 109 -8.18 34.98 -12.88
CA GLY A 109 -9.23 34.56 -13.80
C GLY A 109 -9.02 33.23 -14.52
N TYR A 110 -9.34 32.11 -13.87
CA TYR A 110 -10.07 31.02 -14.55
C TYR A 110 -11.07 30.37 -13.58
N HIS A 111 -12.34 30.69 -13.82
CA HIS A 111 -13.50 30.07 -13.21
C HIS A 111 -13.69 28.62 -13.72
N VAL A 112 -13.98 27.74 -12.76
CA VAL A 112 -14.81 26.52 -12.88
C VAL A 112 -14.26 25.37 -13.75
N HIS A 113 -13.74 24.30 -13.11
CA HIS A 113 -14.02 22.88 -13.42
C HIS A 113 -13.24 21.88 -12.51
N ALA A 114 -13.23 22.10 -11.18
CA ALA A 114 -12.50 21.24 -10.23
C ALA A 114 -13.31 20.06 -9.65
N ARG A 115 -14.29 19.52 -10.41
CA ARG A 115 -15.06 18.31 -10.00
C ARG A 115 -14.86 17.10 -10.91
N GLY A 116 -14.05 17.20 -11.97
CA GLY A 116 -13.79 16.10 -12.91
C GLY A 116 -12.39 15.47 -12.84
N LEU A 117 -11.43 16.07 -12.12
CA LEU A 117 -10.02 15.65 -12.21
C LEU A 117 -9.68 14.43 -11.34
N LEU A 118 -10.25 14.34 -10.13
CA LEU A 118 -10.01 13.21 -9.22
C LEU A 118 -10.69 11.90 -9.68
N ALA A 119 -11.84 12.00 -10.34
CA ALA A 119 -12.52 10.83 -10.92
C ALA A 119 -11.74 10.25 -12.12
N ARG A 120 -11.05 11.09 -12.91
CA ARG A 120 -10.23 10.63 -14.05
C ARG A 120 -8.90 9.99 -13.62
N ILE A 121 -8.31 10.43 -12.51
CA ILE A 121 -7.07 9.81 -11.98
C ILE A 121 -7.35 8.43 -11.38
N VAL A 122 -8.47 8.26 -10.67
CA VAL A 122 -8.82 6.96 -10.06
C VAL A 122 -9.37 5.97 -11.10
N LEU A 123 -10.12 6.43 -12.11
CA LEU A 123 -10.60 5.57 -13.20
C LEU A 123 -9.47 5.17 -14.18
N GLY A 124 -8.47 6.03 -14.40
CA GLY A 124 -7.29 5.71 -15.22
C GLY A 124 -6.41 4.60 -14.64
N VAL A 125 -6.19 4.59 -13.32
CA VAL A 125 -5.36 3.57 -12.64
C VAL A 125 -6.06 2.20 -12.61
N ILE A 126 -7.39 2.17 -12.57
CA ILE A 126 -8.17 0.91 -12.57
C ILE A 126 -8.27 0.32 -13.98
N ILE A 127 -8.39 1.14 -15.03
CA ILE A 127 -8.44 0.67 -16.41
C ILE A 127 -7.07 0.14 -16.88
N ASP A 128 -5.95 0.78 -16.51
CA ASP A 128 -4.60 0.24 -16.77
C ASP A 128 -4.32 -1.06 -15.99
N GLY A 129 -4.82 -1.15 -14.76
CA GLY A 129 -4.71 -2.36 -13.94
C GLY A 129 -5.48 -3.56 -14.50
N CYS A 130 -6.65 -3.33 -15.13
CA CYS A 130 -7.45 -4.40 -15.74
C CYS A 130 -6.97 -4.78 -17.15
N ARG A 131 -6.36 -3.87 -17.91
CA ARG A 131 -5.80 -4.19 -19.25
C ARG A 131 -4.51 -5.02 -19.17
N ALA A 132 -3.69 -4.81 -18.14
CA ALA A 132 -2.48 -5.61 -17.91
C ALA A 132 -2.76 -7.10 -17.58
N ALA A 133 -3.95 -7.43 -17.09
CA ALA A 133 -4.31 -8.80 -16.73
C ALA A 133 -4.86 -9.63 -17.92
N ALA A 134 -5.38 -8.99 -18.96
CA ALA A 134 -6.01 -9.66 -20.10
C ALA A 134 -5.06 -9.92 -21.28
N GLU A 135 -3.95 -9.19 -21.40
CA GLU A 135 -3.01 -9.31 -22.52
C GLU A 135 -1.80 -10.25 -22.23
N GLY A 136 -1.76 -10.89 -21.05
CA GLY A 136 -0.58 -11.65 -20.57
C GLY A 136 -0.44 -13.10 -21.04
N ALA A 137 -1.41 -13.66 -21.77
CA ALA A 137 -1.40 -15.10 -22.09
C ALA A 137 -0.93 -15.48 -23.51
N ALA A 138 -0.75 -14.52 -24.43
CA ALA A 138 -0.51 -14.88 -25.84
C ALA A 138 0.43 -13.96 -26.65
N ALA A 139 1.12 -12.99 -26.04
CA ALA A 139 2.04 -12.13 -26.77
C ALA A 139 3.50 -12.53 -26.53
N ALA A 140 4.05 -13.27 -27.49
CA ALA A 140 5.47 -13.56 -27.63
C ALA A 140 6.33 -12.30 -27.40
N SER A 141 7.06 -12.29 -26.27
CA SER A 141 8.47 -11.93 -26.13
C SER A 141 9.01 -10.72 -26.89
N LYS A 142 8.30 -9.57 -26.90
CA LYS A 142 9.02 -8.30 -27.04
C LYS A 142 9.71 -8.04 -25.71
N ARG A 143 11.04 -8.00 -25.71
CA ARG A 143 11.89 -7.69 -24.53
C ARG A 143 11.25 -6.55 -23.73
N ARG A 144 10.69 -6.86 -22.55
CA ARG A 144 9.99 -5.88 -21.70
C ARG A 144 10.95 -5.00 -20.88
N TRP A 145 12.25 -5.26 -21.00
CA TRP A 145 13.33 -4.50 -20.37
C TRP A 145 14.09 -3.64 -21.38
N PRO A 146 14.67 -2.50 -20.94
CA PRO A 146 15.54 -1.68 -21.77
C PRO A 146 16.69 -2.48 -22.37
N LYS A 147 17.10 -2.14 -23.60
CA LYS A 147 18.18 -2.85 -24.33
C LYS A 147 19.51 -2.87 -23.56
N ASP A 148 19.75 -1.84 -22.76
CA ASP A 148 20.99 -1.66 -21.97
C ASP A 148 20.98 -2.43 -20.63
N MET A 149 19.89 -3.12 -20.29
CA MET A 149 19.72 -3.81 -19.00
C MET A 149 19.25 -5.26 -19.22
N PRO A 150 20.10 -6.12 -19.82
CA PRO A 150 19.78 -7.53 -19.98
C PRO A 150 19.60 -8.22 -18.62
N PRO A 151 18.92 -9.37 -18.58
CA PRO A 151 18.86 -10.17 -17.36
C PRO A 151 20.29 -10.61 -16.96
N PRO A 152 20.64 -10.53 -15.66
CA PRO A 152 21.93 -11.02 -15.19
C PRO A 152 22.03 -12.55 -15.28
N ALA A 153 23.26 -13.05 -15.29
CA ALA A 153 23.52 -14.49 -15.38
C ALA A 153 22.80 -15.26 -14.25
N GLY A 154 22.10 -16.33 -14.62
CA GLY A 154 21.33 -17.16 -13.70
C GLY A 154 19.95 -16.60 -13.29
N VAL A 155 19.50 -15.50 -13.90
CA VAL A 155 18.12 -14.99 -13.76
C VAL A 155 17.38 -15.24 -15.07
N ALA A 156 16.20 -15.86 -14.99
CA ALA A 156 15.37 -16.08 -16.18
C ALA A 156 14.76 -14.76 -16.68
N ASP A 157 14.55 -14.66 -17.99
CA ASP A 157 13.97 -13.50 -18.66
C ASP A 157 12.64 -13.05 -18.04
N ASP A 158 11.77 -13.98 -17.69
CA ASP A 158 10.45 -13.71 -17.10
C ASP A 158 10.55 -13.15 -15.66
N GLN A 159 11.48 -13.68 -14.85
CA GLN A 159 11.73 -13.18 -13.49
C GLN A 159 12.26 -11.74 -13.55
N TRP A 160 13.17 -11.48 -14.50
CA TRP A 160 13.71 -10.14 -14.70
C TRP A 160 12.65 -9.16 -15.19
N ALA A 161 11.80 -9.57 -16.14
CA ALA A 161 10.67 -8.75 -16.60
C ALA A 161 9.72 -8.39 -15.45
N GLY A 162 9.39 -9.37 -14.60
CA GLY A 162 8.57 -9.16 -13.39
C GLY A 162 9.19 -8.16 -12.41
N PHE A 163 10.51 -8.23 -12.20
CA PHE A 163 11.22 -7.27 -11.36
C PHE A 163 11.21 -5.85 -11.91
N ILE A 164 11.41 -5.68 -13.22
CA ILE A 164 11.34 -4.37 -13.87
C ILE A 164 9.94 -3.78 -13.74
N ASP A 165 8.90 -4.57 -13.97
CA ASP A 165 7.50 -4.12 -13.82
C ASP A 165 7.17 -3.78 -12.36
N HIS A 166 7.70 -4.55 -11.39
CA HIS A 166 7.59 -4.24 -9.96
C HIS A 166 8.20 -2.85 -9.63
N ARG A 167 9.40 -2.57 -10.14
CA ARG A 167 10.06 -1.28 -9.93
C ARG A 167 9.32 -0.11 -10.57
N LYS A 168 8.78 -0.30 -11.79
CA LYS A 168 7.93 0.70 -12.45
C LYS A 168 6.68 1.00 -11.63
N ALA A 169 6.01 -0.03 -11.10
CA ALA A 169 4.83 0.13 -10.25
C ALA A 169 5.14 0.94 -8.97
N LYS A 170 6.34 0.75 -8.39
CA LYS A 170 6.84 1.54 -7.26
C LYS A 170 7.40 2.92 -7.63
N ARG A 171 7.29 3.32 -8.90
CA ARG A 171 7.83 4.60 -9.44
C ARG A 171 9.32 4.77 -9.16
N ASN A 172 10.09 3.68 -9.13
CA ASN A 172 11.52 3.70 -8.92
C ASN A 172 12.24 2.96 -10.05
N ALA A 173 12.20 3.56 -11.24
CA ALA A 173 12.84 3.02 -12.44
C ALA A 173 14.33 2.70 -12.19
N LEU A 174 14.78 1.56 -12.71
CA LEU A 174 16.16 1.11 -12.56
C LEU A 174 17.08 1.98 -13.42
N THR A 175 18.02 2.69 -12.80
CA THR A 175 19.05 3.44 -13.53
C THR A 175 20.21 2.51 -13.95
N PRO A 176 21.01 2.85 -14.98
CA PRO A 176 22.14 2.02 -15.41
C PRO A 176 23.13 1.71 -14.28
N ARG A 177 23.41 2.70 -13.42
CA ARG A 177 24.28 2.52 -12.26
C ARG A 177 23.66 1.61 -11.21
N ALA A 178 22.36 1.75 -10.93
CA ALA A 178 21.66 0.87 -9.99
C ALA A 178 21.60 -0.58 -10.50
N TYR A 179 21.45 -0.76 -11.82
CA TYR A 179 21.57 -2.08 -12.45
C TYR A 179 22.94 -2.70 -12.21
N GLN A 180 24.04 -1.98 -12.49
CA GLN A 180 25.40 -2.48 -12.23
C GLN A 180 25.62 -2.90 -10.76
N LEU A 181 25.16 -2.08 -9.82
CA LEU A 181 25.26 -2.38 -8.39
C LEU A 181 24.43 -3.61 -8.00
N LEU A 182 23.22 -3.75 -8.56
CA LEU A 182 22.37 -4.91 -8.31
C LEU A 182 23.00 -6.20 -8.87
N VAL A 183 23.56 -6.15 -10.08
CA VAL A 183 24.20 -7.32 -10.70
C VAL A 183 25.46 -7.72 -9.92
N ALA A 184 26.29 -6.76 -9.52
CA ALA A 184 27.46 -7.04 -8.68
C ALA A 184 27.04 -7.68 -7.35
N LYS A 185 25.99 -7.16 -6.72
CA LYS A 185 25.46 -7.68 -5.47
C LYS A 185 24.83 -9.07 -5.59
N LEU A 186 24.13 -9.34 -6.69
CA LEU A 186 23.60 -10.66 -7.00
C LEU A 186 24.73 -11.67 -7.22
N ALA A 187 25.80 -11.28 -7.92
CA ALA A 187 26.95 -12.16 -8.13
C ALA A 187 27.72 -12.44 -6.82
N GLU A 188 27.87 -11.43 -5.96
CA GLU A 188 28.56 -11.56 -4.67
C GLU A 188 27.81 -12.45 -3.66
N HIS A 189 26.47 -12.42 -3.67
CA HIS A 189 25.64 -13.13 -2.70
C HIS A 189 24.87 -14.32 -3.27
N ALA A 190 25.06 -14.64 -4.55
CA ALA A 190 24.56 -15.88 -5.12
C ALA A 190 25.30 -17.06 -4.48
N SER A 191 24.54 -18.03 -3.98
CA SER A 191 25.06 -19.29 -3.46
C SER A 191 24.19 -20.43 -3.99
N ASP A 192 24.62 -21.69 -3.81
CA ASP A 192 23.84 -22.85 -4.24
C ASP A 192 22.47 -22.90 -3.56
N GLU A 193 22.38 -22.43 -2.31
CA GLU A 193 21.12 -22.32 -1.57
C GLU A 193 20.24 -21.16 -2.08
N TRP A 194 20.87 -20.08 -2.56
CA TRP A 194 20.20 -18.86 -3.02
C TRP A 194 20.68 -18.44 -4.42
N PRO A 195 20.16 -19.09 -5.48
CA PRO A 195 20.52 -18.71 -6.84
C PRO A 195 19.96 -17.31 -7.16
N PRO A 196 20.61 -16.56 -8.08
CA PRO A 196 20.27 -15.16 -8.32
C PRO A 196 18.81 -14.96 -8.78
N GLY A 197 18.26 -15.88 -9.58
CA GLY A 197 16.84 -15.84 -9.94
C GLY A 197 15.89 -15.92 -8.74
N ARG A 198 16.22 -16.75 -7.74
CA ARG A 198 15.43 -16.89 -6.51
C ARG A 198 15.50 -15.64 -5.64
N LEU A 199 16.65 -14.97 -5.60
CA LEU A 199 16.81 -13.68 -4.92
C LEU A 199 15.93 -12.60 -5.55
N VAL A 200 15.88 -12.54 -6.88
CA VAL A 200 15.01 -11.59 -7.60
C VAL A 200 13.54 -11.84 -7.28
N ASP A 201 13.09 -13.09 -7.29
CA ASP A 201 11.71 -13.44 -6.90
C ASP A 201 11.41 -13.02 -5.47
N LEU A 202 12.35 -13.24 -4.53
CA LEU A 202 12.21 -12.86 -3.13
C LEU A 202 12.04 -11.34 -2.98
N ILE A 203 12.83 -10.55 -3.72
CA ILE A 203 12.72 -9.08 -3.76
C ILE A 203 11.32 -8.67 -4.21
N VAL A 204 10.81 -9.26 -5.30
CA VAL A 204 9.47 -8.95 -5.83
C VAL A 204 8.37 -9.38 -4.85
N GLU A 205 8.45 -10.59 -4.29
CA GLU A 205 7.49 -11.14 -3.34
C GLU A 205 7.40 -10.30 -2.05
N ARG A 206 8.55 -9.82 -1.56
CA ARG A 206 8.63 -8.94 -0.39
C ARG A 206 8.35 -7.48 -0.70
N GLY A 207 8.25 -7.14 -1.98
CA GLY A 207 8.14 -5.77 -2.44
C GLY A 207 9.34 -4.93 -2.06
N TRP A 208 10.54 -5.48 -2.06
CA TRP A 208 11.76 -4.72 -1.86
C TRP A 208 12.24 -4.12 -3.20
N LEU A 209 13.11 -3.11 -3.11
CA LEU A 209 13.77 -2.53 -4.29
C LEU A 209 15.22 -3.01 -4.45
N THR A 210 15.79 -3.53 -3.36
CA THR A 210 17.13 -4.10 -3.22
C THR A 210 17.08 -5.12 -2.09
N PHE A 211 18.15 -5.85 -1.82
CA PHE A 211 18.23 -6.77 -0.70
C PHE A 211 19.55 -6.62 0.05
N GLU A 212 19.57 -7.08 1.29
CA GLU A 212 20.78 -7.32 2.06
C GLU A 212 20.85 -8.81 2.45
N PRO A 213 22.04 -9.41 2.55
CA PRO A 213 22.20 -10.81 2.96
C PRO A 213 21.49 -11.15 4.27
N SER A 214 21.58 -10.26 5.25
CA SER A 214 20.91 -10.41 6.54
C SER A 214 19.39 -10.45 6.44
N TRP A 215 18.81 -9.78 5.43
CA TRP A 215 17.35 -9.81 5.21
C TRP A 215 16.91 -11.15 4.63
N ILE A 216 17.72 -11.78 3.79
CA ILE A 216 17.44 -13.10 3.21
C ILE A 216 17.42 -14.16 4.31
N LEU A 217 18.44 -14.17 5.17
CA LEU A 217 18.52 -15.11 6.29
C LEU A 217 17.35 -14.94 7.28
N ASN A 218 16.90 -13.71 7.50
CA ASN A 218 15.72 -13.44 8.34
C ASN A 218 14.39 -13.73 7.61
N SER A 219 14.41 -13.90 6.29
CA SER A 219 13.20 -14.08 5.50
C SER A 219 12.65 -15.50 5.50
N THR A 220 13.49 -16.50 5.79
CA THR A 220 13.10 -17.92 5.94
C THR A 220 12.36 -18.19 7.24
N GLY A 221 12.45 -17.28 8.21
CA GLY A 221 11.62 -17.36 9.42
C GLY A 221 10.12 -17.23 9.09
N PRO A 222 9.23 -17.82 9.91
CA PRO A 222 7.78 -17.72 9.72
C PRO A 222 7.39 -16.24 9.61
N ARG A 223 6.91 -15.90 8.41
CA ARG A 223 6.48 -14.57 7.96
C ARG A 223 5.79 -13.86 9.11
N ASN A 224 6.41 -12.83 9.69
CA ASN A 224 5.84 -11.97 10.74
C ASN A 224 4.74 -12.71 11.47
N ALA A 225 5.07 -13.69 12.32
CA ALA A 225 4.10 -14.22 13.27
C ALA A 225 3.41 -12.98 13.79
N GLN A 226 2.13 -12.81 13.41
CA GLN A 226 1.40 -11.57 13.60
C GLN A 226 1.78 -11.13 14.99
N ARG A 227 2.53 -10.03 15.13
CA ARG A 227 2.96 -9.57 16.46
C ARG A 227 1.67 -9.62 17.26
N PRO A 228 1.55 -10.51 18.26
CA PRO A 228 0.26 -10.80 18.87
C PRO A 228 -0.36 -9.46 19.18
N TYR A 229 -1.61 -9.25 18.77
CA TYR A 229 -2.23 -7.92 18.78
C TYR A 229 -2.09 -7.22 20.15
N TYR A 230 -1.93 -8.01 21.22
CA TYR A 230 -1.66 -7.61 22.60
C TYR A 230 -0.27 -6.99 22.88
N ASP A 231 0.68 -7.09 21.97
CA ASP A 231 2.07 -6.64 22.12
C ASP A 231 2.39 -5.39 21.27
N ARG A 232 1.35 -4.82 20.66
CA ARG A 232 1.41 -3.45 20.15
C ARG A 232 1.25 -2.55 21.36
N PRO A 233 2.24 -1.70 21.70
CA PRO A 233 2.06 -0.73 22.78
C PRO A 233 0.77 0.02 22.47
N SER A 234 -0.21 -0.18 23.35
CA SER A 234 -1.51 0.47 23.24
C SER A 234 -1.26 1.96 23.02
N GLY A 235 -2.05 2.58 22.13
CA GLY A 235 -1.69 3.79 21.41
C GLY A 235 -1.34 5.01 22.28
N ALA A 236 -1.32 6.20 21.68
CA ALA A 236 -0.94 7.46 22.34
C ALA A 236 -1.65 7.75 23.69
N ILE A 237 -2.74 7.03 24.00
CA ILE A 237 -3.48 7.08 25.26
C ILE A 237 -2.77 6.30 26.37
N GLU A 238 -2.27 5.09 26.10
CA GLU A 238 -1.59 4.26 27.10
C GLU A 238 -0.19 4.79 27.43
N SER A 239 0.50 5.36 26.44
CA SER A 239 1.80 6.02 26.67
C SER A 239 1.63 7.28 27.53
N ARG A 240 0.55 8.06 27.37
CA ARG A 240 0.22 9.17 28.27
C ARG A 240 -0.15 8.70 29.67
N ARG A 241 -0.88 7.59 29.80
CA ARG A 241 -1.22 7.00 31.09
C ARG A 241 0.02 6.55 31.84
N ARG A 242 0.93 5.81 31.19
CA ARG A 242 2.19 5.37 31.81
C ARG A 242 3.12 6.53 32.14
N PHE A 243 3.19 7.56 31.29
CA PHE A 243 3.96 8.76 31.58
C PHE A 243 3.41 9.48 32.82
N ARG A 244 2.08 9.54 32.97
CA ARG A 244 1.44 10.10 34.16
C ARG A 244 1.70 9.25 35.41
N GLU A 245 1.58 7.93 35.32
CA GLU A 245 1.89 7.01 36.42
C GLU A 245 3.38 7.04 36.83
N GLN A 246 4.30 7.33 35.90
CA GLN A 246 5.74 7.49 36.20
C GLN A 246 6.08 8.85 36.83
N HIS A 247 5.27 9.89 36.58
CA HIS A 247 5.54 11.25 37.05
C HIS A 247 4.63 11.73 38.19
N ASP A 248 3.52 11.06 38.46
CA ASP A 248 2.68 11.28 39.66
C ASP A 248 3.17 10.43 40.86
N VAL A 249 4.50 10.39 41.05
CA VAL A 249 5.10 9.91 42.30
C VAL A 249 4.97 11.03 43.34
N GLU A 250 3.99 10.83 44.23
CA GLU A 250 3.87 11.39 45.60
C GLU A 250 3.91 12.92 45.76
N PRO A 251 2.76 13.60 45.94
CA PRO A 251 2.76 14.91 46.59
C PRO A 251 3.12 14.73 48.07
N ALA A 252 4.41 14.90 48.37
CA ALA A 252 5.00 15.25 49.66
C ALA A 252 4.04 15.26 50.86
N ALA A 253 3.64 14.07 51.33
CA ALA A 253 2.82 13.90 52.52
C ALA A 253 3.69 13.45 53.69
N SER A 254 4.71 14.22 54.04
CA SER A 254 5.35 14.13 55.37
C SER A 254 6.40 15.22 55.52
N TYR A 255 6.17 16.16 56.44
CA TYR A 255 7.09 16.65 57.47
C TYR A 255 6.66 18.06 57.93
N LEU A 256 5.54 18.12 58.63
CA LEU A 256 5.27 19.15 59.63
C LEU A 256 4.65 18.45 60.84
N ASP A 257 5.49 17.79 61.62
CA ASP A 257 5.22 17.54 63.04
C ASP A 257 6.56 17.41 63.78
N GLY A 258 6.77 18.27 64.78
CA GLY A 258 7.98 18.35 65.61
C GLY A 258 8.53 19.76 65.77
#